data_AF-A0A969IZX5-F1
#
_entry.id   AF-A0A969IZX5-F1
#
_cell.length_a   1.000
_cell.length_b   1.000
_cell.length_c   1.000
_cell.angle_alpha   90.00
_cell.angle_beta   90.00
_cell.angle_gamma   90.00
#
_symmetry.space_group_name_H-M   'P 1'
#
loop_
_entity.id
_entity.type
_entity.pdbx_description
1 polymer ?
#
loop_
_entity_poly.entity_id
_entity_poly.type
_entity_poly.pdbx_seq_one_letter_code
_entity_poly.pdbx_strand_id
1 'polypeptide(L)'
;MPSFESYQYTQPTTGWYDPHAQECPPEEHPPVDDCEPCPPVDDCEEPPVECPPAIDILPIYQYSAVGEDGETRYHYSPKPNVGNGWTENGKQFFAYGKNQPGIVPVYQYYAIYPSNCVKYHYSTNPYVKNGWKLDGIAFYAYKEQQSCTVAVYQYCIPDSDGGIKYFYSTDPHIVKKGWEKEGAVFYVVERPL
;
A
#
# COMPACT_ATOMS: atom_id res chain seq x y z
N MET A 1 13.39 -49.15 -11.23
CA MET A 1 12.76 -48.14 -12.12
C MET A 1 11.86 -48.88 -13.11
N PRO A 2 10.74 -48.31 -13.55
CA PRO A 2 9.50 -47.90 -12.87
C PRO A 2 8.37 -48.94 -13.06
N SER A 3 7.27 -48.86 -12.30
CA SER A 3 5.95 -49.30 -12.79
C SER A 3 4.84 -48.64 -11.99
N PHE A 4 4.06 -47.81 -12.67
CA PHE A 4 2.84 -47.19 -12.17
C PHE A 4 1.73 -48.24 -12.35
N GLU A 5 1.16 -48.74 -11.25
CA GLU A 5 -0.07 -49.53 -11.30
C GLU A 5 -1.19 -48.76 -10.63
N SER A 6 -2.29 -48.65 -11.36
CA SER A 6 -3.54 -47.98 -11.02
C SER A 6 -4.26 -48.69 -9.87
N TYR A 7 -4.54 -47.98 -8.78
CA TYR A 7 -5.46 -48.46 -7.76
C TYR A 7 -6.87 -47.96 -8.05
N GLN A 8 -7.73 -48.86 -8.49
CA GLN A 8 -9.18 -48.75 -8.38
C GLN A 8 -9.54 -48.99 -6.91
N TYR A 9 -10.26 -48.06 -6.26
CA TYR A 9 -10.88 -48.31 -4.96
C TYR A 9 -12.39 -48.32 -5.10
N THR A 10 -12.93 -49.43 -4.62
CA THR A 10 -14.32 -49.87 -4.60
C THR A 10 -15.18 -49.06 -3.63
N GLN A 11 -16.46 -48.87 -3.98
CA GLN A 11 -17.45 -48.26 -3.11
C GLN A 11 -17.78 -49.18 -1.93
N PRO A 12 -17.94 -48.66 -0.69
CA PRO A 12 -18.51 -49.44 0.39
C PRO A 12 -20.05 -49.36 0.44
N THR A 13 -20.57 -50.54 0.70
CA THR A 13 -21.94 -51.06 0.85
C THR A 13 -22.76 -50.46 2.00
N THR A 14 -24.05 -50.27 1.73
CA THR A 14 -25.25 -50.46 2.58
C THR A 14 -25.12 -50.57 4.12
N GLY A 15 -25.84 -49.68 4.82
CA GLY A 15 -26.95 -50.06 5.70
C GLY A 15 -26.70 -50.10 7.22
N TRP A 16 -27.30 -49.15 7.95
CA TRP A 16 -27.82 -49.33 9.30
C TRP A 16 -29.18 -48.62 9.44
N TYR A 17 -30.19 -49.38 9.84
CA TYR A 17 -31.59 -49.01 10.01
C TYR A 17 -31.85 -48.73 11.49
N ASP A 18 -32.41 -47.58 11.84
CA ASP A 18 -32.85 -47.24 13.19
C ASP A 18 -34.37 -47.47 13.30
N PRO A 19 -34.86 -48.41 14.15
CA PRO A 19 -36.27 -48.75 14.26
C PRO A 19 -37.11 -47.80 15.15
N HIS A 20 -36.65 -46.59 15.46
CA HIS A 20 -37.40 -45.63 16.28
C HIS A 20 -37.70 -44.26 15.64
N ALA A 21 -37.58 -44.12 14.32
CA ALA A 21 -38.12 -42.94 13.64
C ALA A 21 -39.66 -42.98 13.65
N GLN A 22 -40.28 -42.26 14.59
CA GLN A 22 -41.69 -41.91 14.50
C GLN A 22 -41.95 -41.26 13.13
N GLU A 23 -42.86 -41.85 12.37
CA GLU A 23 -43.31 -41.29 11.09
C GLU A 23 -43.91 -39.90 11.35
N CYS A 24 -43.19 -38.85 10.95
CA CYS A 24 -43.80 -37.53 10.82
C CYS A 24 -44.92 -37.63 9.78
N PRO A 25 -46.11 -37.05 10.04
CA PRO A 25 -47.13 -36.95 9.00
C PRO A 25 -46.56 -36.13 7.83
N PRO A 26 -46.98 -36.41 6.58
CA PRO A 26 -46.53 -35.61 5.44
C PRO A 26 -46.92 -34.15 5.70
N GLU A 27 -45.93 -33.27 5.83
CA GLU A 27 -46.15 -31.83 5.77
C GLU A 27 -46.76 -31.54 4.40
N GLU A 28 -48.02 -31.10 4.41
CA GLU A 28 -48.63 -30.49 3.24
C GLU A 28 -47.79 -29.26 2.89
N HIS A 29 -46.96 -29.38 1.86
CA HIS A 29 -46.26 -28.25 1.30
C HIS A 29 -47.30 -27.18 0.93
N PRO A 30 -47.22 -25.95 1.48
CA PRO A 30 -48.06 -24.88 0.99
C PRO A 30 -47.77 -24.65 -0.50
N PRO A 31 -48.76 -24.21 -1.29
CA PRO A 31 -48.56 -23.92 -2.70
C PRO A 31 -47.39 -22.95 -2.85
N VAL A 32 -46.44 -23.32 -3.71
CA VAL A 32 -45.33 -22.49 -4.19
C VAL A 32 -45.86 -21.37 -5.06
N ASP A 33 -46.60 -20.43 -4.48
CA ASP A 33 -47.19 -19.32 -5.25
C ASP A 33 -47.18 -17.97 -4.53
N ASP A 34 -46.42 -17.82 -3.44
CA ASP A 34 -46.22 -16.53 -2.77
C ASP A 34 -44.74 -16.28 -2.38
N CYS A 35 -43.81 -16.69 -3.23
CA CYS A 35 -42.49 -16.04 -3.20
C CYS A 35 -42.65 -14.67 -3.85
N GLU A 36 -42.99 -13.64 -3.06
CA GLU A 36 -42.81 -12.27 -3.53
C GLU A 36 -41.39 -12.14 -4.10
N PRO A 37 -41.22 -11.69 -5.34
CA PRO A 37 -39.90 -11.49 -5.89
C PRO A 37 -39.15 -10.56 -4.94
N CYS A 38 -37.93 -10.96 -4.54
CA CYS A 38 -37.04 -10.06 -3.82
C CYS A 38 -37.05 -8.71 -4.55
N PRO A 39 -37.24 -7.58 -3.85
CA PRO A 39 -37.22 -6.28 -4.50
C PRO A 39 -35.94 -6.18 -5.33
N PRO A 40 -36.01 -5.65 -6.57
CA PRO A 40 -34.84 -5.49 -7.40
C PRO A 40 -33.77 -4.73 -6.60
N VAL A 41 -32.52 -5.17 -6.70
CA VAL A 41 -31.34 -4.60 -6.03
C VAL A 41 -31.01 -3.16 -6.50
N ASP A 42 -31.96 -2.46 -7.09
CA ASP A 42 -31.79 -1.20 -7.81
C ASP A 42 -31.64 0.03 -6.90
N ASP A 43 -31.87 -0.10 -5.58
CA ASP A 43 -31.74 1.01 -4.61
C ASP A 43 -30.66 0.78 -3.55
N CYS A 44 -29.66 -0.06 -3.84
CA CYS A 44 -28.40 -0.03 -3.12
C CYS A 44 -27.51 1.08 -3.72
N GLU A 45 -27.92 2.35 -3.61
CA GLU A 45 -26.98 3.45 -3.86
C GLU A 45 -25.81 3.28 -2.89
N GLU A 46 -24.67 2.82 -3.42
CA GLU A 46 -23.42 2.76 -2.67
C GLU A 46 -23.17 4.17 -2.13
N PRO A 47 -22.98 4.35 -0.81
CA PRO A 47 -22.84 5.68 -0.25
C PRO A 47 -21.72 6.41 -1.00
N PRO A 48 -21.90 7.71 -1.32
CA PRO A 48 -20.90 8.47 -2.04
C PRO A 48 -19.56 8.29 -1.34
N VAL A 49 -18.51 8.01 -2.10
CA VAL A 49 -17.23 7.67 -1.49
C VAL A 49 -16.66 8.91 -0.81
N GLU A 50 -16.87 9.00 0.50
CA GLU A 50 -16.39 10.11 1.29
C GLU A 50 -14.88 9.97 1.49
N CYS A 51 -14.16 11.05 1.18
CA CYS A 51 -12.74 11.11 1.49
C CYS A 51 -12.54 11.00 3.02
N PRO A 52 -11.43 10.42 3.47
CA PRO A 52 -11.15 10.32 4.90
C PRO A 52 -11.10 11.73 5.52
N PRO A 53 -11.68 11.93 6.72
CA PRO A 53 -11.59 13.21 7.41
C PRO A 53 -10.13 13.57 7.67
N ALA A 54 -9.81 14.88 7.73
CA ALA A 54 -8.45 15.42 7.93
C ALA A 54 -7.71 14.96 9.20
N ILE A 55 -8.34 14.14 10.04
CA ILE A 55 -7.82 13.72 11.34
C ILE A 55 -6.57 12.86 11.13
N ASP A 56 -5.48 13.26 11.78
CA ASP A 56 -4.14 12.64 11.68
C ASP A 56 -3.50 12.69 10.27
N ILE A 57 -4.02 13.51 9.35
CA ILE A 57 -3.37 13.78 8.06
C ILE A 57 -2.40 14.96 8.22
N LEU A 58 -1.18 14.79 7.74
CA LEU A 58 -0.11 15.77 7.85
C LEU A 58 0.57 16.02 6.50
N PRO A 59 1.05 17.25 6.25
CA PRO A 59 1.84 17.54 5.06
C PRO A 59 3.20 16.83 5.13
N ILE A 60 3.64 16.26 4.00
CA ILE A 60 5.00 15.78 3.81
C ILE A 60 5.73 16.80 2.94
N TYR A 61 6.77 17.40 3.49
CA TYR A 61 7.61 18.38 2.81
C TYR A 61 8.82 17.69 2.20
N GLN A 62 9.28 18.22 1.07
CA GLN A 62 10.58 17.86 0.51
C GLN A 62 11.62 18.88 0.94
N TYR A 63 12.78 18.37 1.32
CA TYR A 63 13.97 19.13 1.62
C TYR A 63 15.08 18.75 0.65
N SER A 64 15.87 19.73 0.21
CA SER A 64 17.10 19.51 -0.55
C SER A 64 18.31 20.01 0.21
N ALA A 65 19.45 19.37 -0.01
CA ALA A 65 20.75 19.84 0.45
C ALA A 65 21.79 19.47 -0.59
N VAL A 66 22.91 20.20 -0.62
CA VAL A 66 24.07 19.83 -1.43
C VAL A 66 25.00 19.00 -0.55
N GLY A 67 25.38 17.83 -1.04
CA GLY A 67 26.36 16.95 -0.41
C GLY A 67 27.78 17.51 -0.49
N GLU A 68 28.72 16.89 0.23
CA GLU A 68 30.14 17.26 0.13
C GLU A 68 30.72 16.96 -1.26
N ASP A 69 30.10 16.03 -2.00
CA ASP A 69 30.36 15.73 -3.41
C ASP A 69 29.79 16.77 -4.39
N GLY A 70 29.09 17.79 -3.91
CA GLY A 70 28.43 18.81 -4.73
C GLY A 70 27.10 18.35 -5.34
N GLU A 71 26.64 17.14 -5.03
CA GLU A 71 25.41 16.58 -5.58
C GLU A 71 24.20 16.92 -4.70
N THR A 72 23.04 17.13 -5.33
CA THR A 72 21.81 17.40 -4.58
C THR A 72 21.26 16.11 -3.99
N ARG A 73 20.97 16.12 -2.68
CA ARG A 73 20.26 15.05 -1.97
C ARG A 73 18.86 15.51 -1.53
N TYR A 74 17.95 14.55 -1.40
CA TYR A 74 16.55 14.79 -1.05
C TYR A 74 16.17 14.08 0.26
N HIS A 75 15.32 14.74 1.05
CA HIS A 75 14.74 14.21 2.28
C HIS A 75 13.26 14.58 2.33
N TYR A 76 12.41 13.68 2.83
CA TYR A 76 10.98 13.88 2.94
C TYR A 76 10.56 13.73 4.41
N SER A 77 9.86 14.73 4.94
CA SER A 77 9.52 14.75 6.36
C SER A 77 8.19 15.43 6.63
N PRO A 78 7.43 14.94 7.63
CA PRO A 78 6.29 15.68 8.18
C PRO A 78 6.72 16.86 9.05
N LYS A 79 8.01 16.93 9.43
CA LYS A 79 8.54 18.00 10.27
C LYS A 79 8.83 19.23 9.40
N PRO A 80 8.36 20.43 9.77
CA PRO A 80 8.61 21.67 9.02
C PRO A 80 10.06 22.15 9.11
N ASN A 81 10.92 21.49 9.90
CA ASN A 81 12.34 21.78 9.98
C ASN A 81 13.10 20.48 10.29
N VAL A 82 14.09 20.16 9.45
CA VAL A 82 14.90 18.95 9.51
C VAL A 82 16.36 19.23 9.89
N GLY A 83 16.65 20.44 10.39
CA GLY A 83 17.95 20.88 10.85
C GLY A 83 18.73 21.73 9.85
N ASN A 84 19.90 22.21 10.29
CA ASN A 84 20.74 23.10 9.51
C ASN A 84 21.28 22.41 8.25
N GLY A 85 21.34 23.16 7.14
CA GLY A 85 21.89 22.69 5.86
C GLY A 85 20.86 22.08 4.91
N TRP A 86 19.58 22.05 5.28
CA TRP A 86 18.47 21.66 4.41
C TRP A 86 17.62 22.85 4.01
N THR A 87 17.28 22.92 2.73
CA THR A 87 16.35 23.90 2.16
C THR A 87 15.01 23.22 1.93
N GLU A 88 13.93 23.78 2.48
CA GLU A 88 12.58 23.31 2.19
C GLU A 88 12.18 23.69 0.75
N ASN A 89 11.74 22.70 -0.03
CA ASN A 89 11.25 22.89 -1.39
C ASN A 89 9.71 22.94 -1.46
N GLY A 90 9.05 22.93 -0.30
CA GLY A 90 7.61 22.96 -0.13
C GLY A 90 6.97 21.59 0.12
N LYS A 91 5.67 21.63 0.38
CA LYS A 91 4.81 20.45 0.59
C LYS A 91 4.68 19.66 -0.72
N GLN A 92 4.91 18.36 -0.67
CA GLN A 92 4.74 17.46 -1.80
C GLN A 92 3.39 16.72 -1.78
N PHE A 93 2.96 16.22 -0.62
CA PHE A 93 1.70 15.48 -0.50
C PHE A 93 1.22 15.42 0.96
N PHE A 94 0.04 14.84 1.18
CA PHE A 94 -0.53 14.62 2.51
C PHE A 94 -0.53 13.14 2.87
N ALA A 95 0.00 12.77 4.03
CA ALA A 95 0.07 11.39 4.50
C ALA A 95 -0.48 11.27 5.93
N TYR A 96 -0.72 10.04 6.38
CA TYR A 96 -1.18 9.79 7.75
C TYR A 96 0.01 9.81 8.71
N GLY A 97 -0.13 10.53 9.83
CA GLY A 97 0.88 10.57 10.89
C GLY A 97 0.81 9.40 11.87
N LYS A 98 -0.30 8.66 11.88
CA LYS A 98 -0.52 7.52 12.76
C LYS A 98 -1.07 6.33 11.98
N ASN A 99 -0.85 5.14 12.52
CA ASN A 99 -1.40 3.91 11.96
C ASN A 99 -2.93 3.87 12.11
N GLN A 100 -3.62 3.41 11.07
CA GLN A 100 -5.07 3.22 11.03
C GLN A 100 -5.38 1.93 10.25
N PRO A 101 -6.60 1.36 10.36
CA PRO A 101 -6.99 0.21 9.53
C PRO A 101 -6.85 0.52 8.04
N GLY A 102 -6.24 -0.40 7.29
CA GLY A 102 -6.13 -0.30 5.82
C GLY A 102 -4.95 0.52 5.30
N ILE A 103 -4.16 1.17 6.16
CA ILE A 103 -2.90 1.84 5.78
C ILE A 103 -1.68 1.07 6.29
N VAL A 104 -0.54 1.31 5.65
CA VAL A 104 0.74 0.65 5.95
C VAL A 104 1.82 1.70 6.26
N PRO A 105 2.82 1.36 7.07
CA PRO A 105 3.96 2.24 7.32
C PRO A 105 4.77 2.45 6.04
N VAL A 106 5.23 3.69 5.84
CA VAL A 106 6.29 4.03 4.91
C VAL A 106 7.55 4.28 5.74
N TYR A 107 8.52 3.40 5.56
CA TYR A 107 9.78 3.42 6.28
C TYR A 107 10.76 4.37 5.62
N GLN A 108 11.49 5.12 6.43
CA GLN A 108 12.67 5.87 6.00
C GLN A 108 13.90 4.97 6.15
N TYR A 109 14.71 4.96 5.11
CA TYR A 109 16.04 4.38 5.12
C TYR A 109 17.06 5.44 4.80
N TYR A 110 18.27 5.28 5.32
CA TYR A 110 19.42 6.10 4.96
C TYR A 110 20.61 5.24 4.55
N ALA A 111 21.45 5.79 3.68
CA ALA A 111 22.75 5.22 3.33
C ALA A 111 23.81 6.31 3.40
N ILE A 112 25.00 5.95 3.90
CA ILE A 112 26.17 6.84 3.97
C ILE A 112 27.16 6.37 2.91
N TYR A 113 27.50 7.27 1.98
CA TYR A 113 28.40 6.99 0.88
C TYR A 113 29.80 7.58 1.10
N PRO A 114 30.82 7.20 0.30
CA PRO A 114 32.22 7.62 0.50
C PRO A 114 32.46 9.13 0.59
N SER A 115 31.58 9.95 0.00
CA SER A 115 31.56 11.41 0.13
C SER A 115 31.00 11.90 1.48
N ASN A 116 30.78 11.01 2.46
CA ASN A 116 30.07 11.30 3.70
C ASN A 116 28.64 11.84 3.49
N CYS A 117 28.10 11.66 2.27
CA CYS A 117 26.76 12.08 1.92
C CYS A 117 25.74 11.04 2.39
N VAL A 118 24.82 11.50 3.25
CA VAL A 118 23.62 10.74 3.61
C VAL A 118 22.57 10.88 2.50
N LYS A 119 22.05 9.76 2.01
CA LYS A 119 20.91 9.72 1.08
C LYS A 119 19.74 9.01 1.74
N TYR A 120 18.52 9.33 1.30
CA TYR A 120 17.30 8.77 1.86
C TYR A 120 16.51 7.95 0.82
N HIS A 121 15.84 6.93 1.31
CA HIS A 121 14.92 6.08 0.54
C HIS A 121 13.66 5.82 1.38
N TYR A 122 12.49 5.91 0.76
CA TYR A 122 11.20 5.69 1.39
C TYR A 122 10.52 4.47 0.75
N SER A 123 10.10 3.51 1.57
CA SER A 123 9.52 2.26 1.08
C SER A 123 8.51 1.68 2.07
N THR A 124 7.49 1.01 1.55
CA THR A 124 6.57 0.17 2.37
C THR A 124 7.18 -1.18 2.72
N ASN A 125 8.31 -1.55 2.10
CA ASN A 125 9.06 -2.76 2.44
C ASN A 125 9.89 -2.53 3.72
N PRO A 126 9.70 -3.30 4.80
CA PRO A 126 10.50 -3.21 6.03
C PRO A 126 11.91 -3.84 5.92
N TYR A 127 12.26 -4.42 4.78
CA TYR A 127 13.51 -5.16 4.57
C TYR A 127 14.27 -4.70 3.33
N VAL A 128 14.48 -3.39 3.18
CA VAL A 128 15.40 -2.87 2.15
C VAL A 128 16.85 -3.26 2.50
N LYS A 129 17.57 -3.84 1.54
CA LYS A 129 18.97 -4.31 1.67
C LYS A 129 19.93 -3.38 0.93
N ASN A 130 21.17 -3.84 0.65
CA ASN A 130 22.15 -3.15 -0.21
C ASN A 130 22.67 -1.81 0.34
N GLY A 131 23.06 -1.78 1.62
CA GLY A 131 23.70 -0.61 2.23
C GLY A 131 22.73 0.41 2.84
N TRP A 132 21.42 0.24 2.64
CA TRP A 132 20.37 1.00 3.31
C TRP A 132 20.20 0.54 4.76
N LYS A 133 20.10 1.51 5.67
CA LYS A 133 19.83 1.31 7.10
C LYS A 133 18.45 1.89 7.43
N LEU A 134 17.64 1.10 8.12
CA LEU A 134 16.31 1.54 8.55
C LEU A 134 16.43 2.64 9.62
N ASP A 135 15.72 3.75 9.40
CA ASP A 135 15.63 4.90 10.31
C ASP A 135 14.25 5.01 11.01
N GLY A 136 13.37 4.03 10.76
CA GLY A 136 12.04 3.94 11.34
C GLY A 136 10.92 4.35 10.37
N ILE A 137 9.74 4.63 10.94
CA ILE A 137 8.54 4.99 10.17
C ILE A 137 8.52 6.50 9.95
N ALA A 138 8.46 6.93 8.70
CA ALA A 138 8.34 8.34 8.35
C ALA A 138 6.89 8.83 8.43
N PHE A 139 5.96 8.04 7.89
CA PHE A 139 4.53 8.30 7.81
C PHE A 139 3.79 7.01 7.41
N TYR A 140 2.46 7.06 7.25
CA TYR A 140 1.63 5.96 6.81
C TYR A 140 0.86 6.33 5.54
N ALA A 141 0.61 5.34 4.68
CA ALA A 141 -0.01 5.51 3.37
C ALA A 141 -0.80 4.25 2.98
N TYR A 142 -1.61 4.32 1.93
CA TYR A 142 -2.23 3.13 1.35
C TYR A 142 -1.21 2.40 0.47
N LYS A 143 -1.23 1.06 0.55
CA LYS A 143 -0.40 0.23 -0.34
C LYS A 143 -0.96 0.20 -1.77
N GLU A 144 -2.29 0.19 -1.88
CA GLU A 144 -3.04 0.11 -3.14
C GLU A 144 -3.89 1.36 -3.31
N GLN A 145 -4.26 1.70 -4.56
CA GLN A 145 -5.13 2.83 -4.86
C GLN A 145 -6.46 2.70 -4.11
N GLN A 146 -6.85 3.75 -3.40
CA GLN A 146 -8.18 3.89 -2.80
C GLN A 146 -8.84 5.16 -3.35
N SER A 147 -10.14 5.32 -3.12
CA SER A 147 -10.84 6.57 -3.41
C SER A 147 -10.21 7.73 -2.63
N CYS A 148 -10.21 8.93 -3.23
CA CYS A 148 -9.58 10.14 -2.68
C CYS A 148 -8.07 10.05 -2.40
N THR A 149 -7.38 9.11 -3.06
CA THR A 149 -5.93 9.00 -2.98
C THR A 149 -5.28 9.25 -4.34
N VAL A 150 -4.03 9.71 -4.31
CA VAL A 150 -3.17 9.87 -5.48
C VAL A 150 -1.93 9.02 -5.32
N ALA A 151 -1.44 8.49 -6.43
CA ALA A 151 -0.20 7.74 -6.46
C ALA A 151 1.01 8.63 -6.14
N VAL A 152 1.96 8.11 -5.38
CA VAL A 152 3.31 8.68 -5.26
C VAL A 152 4.26 7.82 -6.07
N TYR A 153 4.93 8.45 -7.03
CA TYR A 153 5.88 7.82 -7.92
C TYR A 153 7.30 7.96 -7.38
N GLN A 154 8.07 6.86 -7.43
CA GLN A 154 9.49 6.85 -7.17
C GLN A 154 10.28 7.08 -8.46
N TYR A 155 11.27 7.94 -8.38
CA TYR A 155 12.26 8.20 -9.41
C TYR A 155 13.65 7.96 -8.82
N CYS A 156 14.56 7.39 -9.63
CA CYS A 156 15.93 7.12 -9.22
C CYS A 156 16.95 7.64 -10.23
N ILE A 157 18.18 7.88 -9.76
CA ILE A 157 19.34 8.16 -10.61
C ILE A 157 20.61 7.64 -9.90
N PRO A 158 21.56 7.03 -10.64
CA PRO A 158 22.89 6.76 -10.11
C PRO A 158 23.59 8.07 -9.75
N ASP A 159 24.39 8.03 -8.71
CA ASP A 159 25.18 9.17 -8.27
C ASP A 159 26.68 8.95 -8.50
N SER A 160 27.44 10.03 -8.49
CA SER A 160 28.88 10.01 -8.81
C SER A 160 29.72 9.19 -7.81
N ASP A 161 29.24 9.04 -6.58
CA ASP A 161 29.83 8.25 -5.49
C ASP A 161 29.47 6.75 -5.55
N GLY A 162 28.76 6.30 -6.60
CA GLY A 162 28.27 4.93 -6.77
C GLY A 162 26.97 4.62 -6.02
N GLY A 163 26.37 5.61 -5.35
CA GLY A 163 25.06 5.49 -4.71
C GLY A 163 23.88 5.72 -5.65
N ILE A 164 22.68 5.62 -5.08
CA ILE A 164 21.42 5.93 -5.77
C ILE A 164 20.74 7.07 -5.04
N LYS A 165 20.26 8.08 -5.79
CA LYS A 165 19.39 9.13 -5.27
C LYS A 165 17.94 8.78 -5.61
N TYR A 166 17.06 8.95 -4.64
CA TYR A 166 15.62 8.81 -4.83
C TYR A 166 14.91 10.15 -4.76
N PHE A 167 13.82 10.24 -5.52
CA PHE A 167 12.93 11.37 -5.57
C PHE A 167 11.49 10.85 -5.69
N TYR A 168 10.56 11.50 -4.99
CA TYR A 168 9.16 11.12 -4.87
C TYR A 168 8.26 12.30 -5.25
N SER A 169 7.24 12.03 -6.05
CA SER A 169 6.26 13.03 -6.48
C SER A 169 4.92 12.40 -6.85
N THR A 170 3.84 13.16 -6.71
CA THR A 170 2.52 12.80 -7.24
C THR A 170 2.35 13.15 -8.72
N ASP A 171 3.27 13.94 -9.30
CA ASP A 171 3.30 14.22 -10.75
C ASP A 171 3.95 13.03 -11.50
N PRO A 172 3.19 12.28 -12.33
CA PRO A 172 3.72 11.16 -13.07
C PRO A 172 4.63 11.55 -14.24
N HIS A 173 4.69 12.82 -14.64
CA HIS A 173 5.31 13.30 -15.87
C HIS A 173 6.57 14.15 -15.63
N ILE A 174 7.23 13.98 -14.49
CA ILE A 174 8.50 14.65 -14.24
C ILE A 174 9.54 14.19 -15.27
N VAL A 175 9.93 15.12 -16.13
CA VAL A 175 11.03 14.95 -17.09
C VAL A 175 12.26 15.62 -16.52
N LYS A 176 13.10 14.83 -15.84
CA LYS A 176 14.39 15.29 -15.34
C LYS A 176 15.49 14.44 -15.96
N LYS A 177 16.43 15.09 -16.65
CA LYS A 177 17.50 14.41 -17.39
C LYS A 177 18.24 13.41 -16.48
N GLY A 178 18.29 12.16 -16.91
CA GLY A 178 18.97 11.06 -16.21
C GLY A 178 18.16 10.39 -15.09
N TRP A 179 16.98 10.90 -14.74
CA TRP A 179 16.12 10.25 -13.75
C TRP A 179 15.21 9.24 -14.42
N GLU A 180 15.12 8.06 -13.83
CA GLU A 180 14.25 6.98 -14.27
C GLU A 180 13.05 6.86 -13.33
N LYS A 181 11.86 6.70 -13.89
CA LYS A 181 10.62 6.46 -13.13
C LYS A 181 10.48 4.97 -12.87
N GLU A 182 10.42 4.56 -11.61
CA GLU A 182 10.25 3.14 -11.25
C GLU A 182 8.76 2.74 -11.13
N GLY A 183 7.87 3.68 -10.85
CA GLY A 183 6.43 3.43 -10.75
C GLY A 183 5.81 3.99 -9.47
N ALA A 184 4.52 3.70 -9.28
CA ALA A 184 3.81 4.06 -8.05
C ALA A 184 4.26 3.13 -6.91
N VAL A 185 4.66 3.71 -5.78
CA VAL A 185 5.22 2.96 -4.63
C VAL A 185 4.31 2.94 -3.40
N PHE A 186 3.38 3.90 -3.31
CA PHE A 186 2.31 3.98 -2.32
C PHE A 186 1.32 5.08 -2.73
N TYR A 187 0.18 5.14 -2.05
CA TYR A 187 -0.92 6.08 -2.35
C TYR A 187 -1.24 6.94 -1.13
N VAL A 188 -1.39 8.24 -1.35
CA VAL A 188 -1.50 9.27 -0.31
C VAL A 188 -2.77 10.08 -0.51
N VAL A 189 -3.22 10.80 0.51
CA VAL A 189 -4.48 11.56 0.43
C VAL A 189 -4.30 12.74 -0.53
N GLU A 190 -5.21 12.90 -1.49
CA GLU A 190 -5.12 13.98 -2.49
C GLU A 190 -5.35 15.35 -1.86
N ARG A 191 -6.41 15.44 -1.05
CA ARG A 191 -6.77 16.63 -0.30
C ARG A 191 -7.52 16.20 0.97
N PRO A 192 -7.10 16.64 2.16
CA PRO A 192 -7.91 16.44 3.36
C PRO A 192 -9.24 17.22 3.23
N LEU A 193 -10.34 16.65 3.73
CA LEU A 193 -11.65 17.32 3.83
C LEU A 193 -11.65 18.47 4.84
#